data_AF-A0A060BYL8-F1
#
_entry.id   AF-A0A060BYL8-F1
#
_cell.length_a   1.000
_cell.length_b   1.000
_cell.length_c   1.000
_cell.angle_alpha   90.00
_cell.angle_beta   90.00
_cell.angle_gamma   90.00
#
_symmetry.space_group_name_H-M   'P 1'
#
loop_
_entity.id
_entity.type
_entity.pdbx_description
1 polymer ?
#
loop_
_entity_poly.entity_id
_entity_poly.type
_entity_poly.pdbx_seq_one_letter_code
_entity_poly.pdbx_strand_id
1 'polypeptide(L)'
;MQFNDGLSVEGIRAICAGHGRYGTTSVMVTLITDTPEVSAKAVECAVAAQRARVPGFLGLHLEGPHLSIEKKGAHRPDLIRRMTESDLAFLIGA
;
A
#
# COMPACT_ATOMS: atom_id res chain seq x y z
N MET A 1 13.05 -2.29 -4.45
CA MET A 1 11.82 -2.96 -4.91
C MET A 1 10.67 -2.27 -4.22
N GLN A 2 9.77 -1.64 -4.98
CA GLN A 2 8.59 -1.01 -4.43
C GLN A 2 7.46 -2.06 -4.36
N PHE A 3 6.50 -1.89 -3.44
CA PHE A 3 5.36 -2.81 -3.38
C PHE A 3 4.51 -2.75 -4.67
N ASN A 4 4.43 -1.57 -5.30
CA ASN A 4 3.80 -1.35 -6.61
C ASN A 4 4.28 -2.32 -7.70
N ASP A 5 5.55 -2.75 -7.66
CA ASP A 5 6.16 -3.60 -8.70
C ASP A 5 5.78 -5.09 -8.58
N GLY A 6 5.15 -5.50 -7.48
CA GLY A 6 4.97 -6.90 -7.13
C GLY A 6 3.90 -7.11 -6.06
N LEU A 7 2.67 -6.73 -6.39
CA LEU A 7 1.50 -6.91 -5.51
C LEU A 7 1.19 -8.39 -5.27
N SER A 8 1.67 -8.90 -4.13
CA SER A 8 1.39 -10.24 -3.64
C SER A 8 1.59 -10.33 -2.12
N VAL A 9 1.05 -11.39 -1.52
CA VAL A 9 1.28 -11.73 -0.11
C VAL A 9 2.75 -12.07 0.13
N GLU A 10 3.41 -12.70 -0.84
CA GLU A 10 4.84 -13.01 -0.82
C GLU A 10 5.68 -11.73 -0.84
N GLY A 11 5.28 -10.71 -1.60
CA GLY A 11 5.90 -9.40 -1.61
C GLY A 11 5.81 -8.73 -0.24
N ILE A 12 4.63 -8.73 0.38
CA ILE A 12 4.42 -8.24 1.77
C ILE A 12 5.34 -8.99 2.74
N ARG A 13 5.40 -10.32 2.65
CA ARG A 13 6.25 -11.15 3.50
C ARG A 13 7.73 -10.83 3.31
N ALA A 14 8.19 -10.65 2.07
CA ALA A 14 9.57 -10.28 1.77
C ALA A 14 9.93 -8.91 2.36
N ILE A 15 9.04 -7.93 2.26
CA ILE A 15 9.22 -6.60 2.86
C ILE A 15 9.33 -6.70 4.38
N CYS A 16 8.40 -7.39 5.04
CA CYS A 16 8.40 -7.54 6.50
C CYS A 16 9.64 -8.29 6.99
N ALA A 17 10.00 -9.40 6.34
CA ALA A 17 11.20 -10.17 6.68
C ALA A 17 12.49 -9.36 6.45
N GLY A 18 12.53 -8.55 5.38
CA GLY A 18 13.65 -7.65 5.10
C GLY A 18 13.89 -6.66 6.24
N HIS A 19 12.84 -5.95 6.67
CA HIS A 19 12.92 -4.99 7.78
C HIS A 19 13.19 -5.67 9.13
N GLY A 20 12.60 -6.85 9.35
CA GLY A 20 12.79 -7.66 10.56
C GLY A 20 14.25 -8.05 10.82
N ARG A 21 15.03 -8.31 9.75
CA ARG A 21 16.48 -8.58 9.87
C ARG A 21 17.28 -7.44 10.47
N TYR A 22 16.75 -6.22 10.43
CA TYR A 22 17.41 -5.01 10.94
C TYR A 22 16.70 -4.42 12.18
N GLY A 23 15.88 -5.23 12.87
CA GLY A 23 15.29 -4.88 14.15
C GLY A 23 13.92 -4.20 14.09
N THR A 24 13.32 -4.04 12.90
CA THR A 24 11.94 -3.55 12.80
C THR A 24 10.95 -4.67 13.11
N THR A 25 10.14 -4.50 14.15
CA THR A 25 9.21 -5.54 14.62
C THR A 25 7.86 -5.49 13.94
N SER A 26 7.50 -4.37 13.31
CA SER A 26 6.21 -4.16 12.65
C SER A 26 6.34 -3.13 11.53
N VAL A 27 5.67 -3.40 10.41
CA VAL A 27 5.71 -2.58 9.19
C VAL A 27 4.29 -2.39 8.66
N MET A 28 3.92 -1.14 8.36
CA MET A 28 2.82 -0.89 7.44
C MET A 28 3.38 -0.85 6.02
N VAL A 29 3.02 -1.83 5.19
CA VAL A 29 3.53 -1.88 3.81
C VAL A 29 2.89 -0.75 3.02
N THR A 30 3.70 0.09 2.39
CA THR A 30 3.21 1.27 1.68
C THR A 30 2.97 0.99 0.20
N LEU A 31 1.78 1.31 -0.29
CA LEU A 31 1.52 1.54 -1.71
C LEU A 31 1.52 3.05 -1.94
N ILE A 32 2.36 3.54 -2.86
CA ILE A 32 2.32 4.96 -3.28
C ILE A 32 1.28 5.17 -4.40
N THR A 33 0.94 6.42 -4.70
CA THR A 33 0.06 6.84 -5.82
C THR A 33 0.15 5.93 -7.04
N ASP A 34 -0.97 5.26 -7.30
CA ASP A 34 -1.18 4.40 -8.47
C ASP A 34 -2.65 4.44 -8.89
N THR A 35 -3.04 3.60 -9.84
CA THR A 35 -4.42 3.51 -10.32
C THR A 35 -5.36 2.91 -9.26
N PRO A 36 -6.69 3.12 -9.36
CA PRO A 36 -7.66 2.49 -8.48
C PRO A 36 -7.58 0.96 -8.48
N GLU A 37 -7.31 0.34 -9.63
CA GLU A 37 -7.21 -1.12 -9.78
C GLU A 37 -6.01 -1.68 -9.01
N VAL A 38 -4.87 -0.97 -9.04
CA VAL A 38 -3.68 -1.33 -8.27
C VAL A 38 -3.95 -1.16 -6.77
N SER A 39 -4.67 -0.10 -6.38
CA SER A 39 -5.07 0.12 -4.99
C SER A 39 -5.99 -0.98 -4.47
N ALA A 40 -6.98 -1.40 -5.25
CA ALA A 40 -7.87 -2.51 -4.92
C ALA A 40 -7.11 -3.82 -4.73
N LYS A 41 -6.22 -4.16 -5.66
CA LYS A 41 -5.39 -5.36 -5.57
C LYS A 41 -4.43 -5.33 -4.38
N ALA A 42 -3.88 -4.16 -4.04
CA ALA A 42 -3.03 -4.00 -2.86
C ALA A 42 -3.82 -4.25 -1.56
N VAL A 43 -5.04 -3.74 -1.46
CA VAL A 43 -5.95 -4.01 -0.34
C VAL A 43 -6.27 -5.50 -0.24
N GLU A 44 -6.60 -6.17 -1.35
CA GLU A 44 -6.83 -7.62 -1.36
C GLU A 44 -5.61 -8.40 -0.83
N CYS A 45 -4.41 -8.05 -1.29
CA CYS A 45 -3.16 -8.66 -0.83
C CYS A 45 -2.91 -8.41 0.66
N ALA A 46 -3.18 -7.18 1.13
CA ALA A 46 -3.02 -6.81 2.54
C ALA A 46 -3.99 -7.57 3.43
N VAL A 47 -5.27 -7.68 3.05
CA VAL A 47 -6.26 -8.45 3.79
C VAL A 47 -5.89 -9.93 3.81
N ALA A 48 -5.41 -10.49 2.69
CA ALA A 48 -4.91 -11.87 2.65
C ALA A 48 -3.67 -12.06 3.56
N ALA A 49 -2.72 -11.13 3.56
CA ALA A 49 -1.56 -11.16 4.43
C ALA A 49 -1.94 -11.08 5.92
N GLN A 50 -2.92 -10.25 6.27
CA GLN A 50 -3.47 -10.15 7.61
C GLN A 50 -4.11 -11.47 8.05
N ARG A 51 -4.96 -12.07 7.19
CA ARG A 51 -5.57 -13.39 7.45
C ARG A 51 -4.52 -14.49 7.62
N ALA A 52 -3.45 -14.45 6.82
CA ALA A 52 -2.33 -15.37 6.89
C ALA A 52 -1.36 -15.08 8.06
N ARG A 53 -1.61 -14.03 8.86
CA ARG A 53 -0.78 -13.58 9.99
C ARG A 53 0.70 -13.47 9.61
N VAL A 54 0.99 -12.78 8.49
CA VAL A 54 2.37 -12.55 8.05
C VAL A 54 3.16 -11.88 9.19
N PRO A 55 4.29 -12.47 9.67
CA PRO A 55 5.06 -11.90 10.77
C PRO A 55 5.55 -10.49 10.45
N GLY A 56 5.33 -9.56 11.38
CA GLY A 56 5.73 -8.16 11.25
C GLY A 56 4.82 -7.30 10.37
N PHE A 57 3.77 -7.86 9.76
CA PHE A 57 2.81 -7.06 9.01
C PHE A 57 1.80 -6.40 9.95
N LEU A 58 1.78 -5.06 9.97
CA LEU A 58 0.84 -4.27 10.78
C LEU A 58 -0.39 -3.83 9.99
N GLY A 59 -0.25 -3.67 8.67
CA GLY A 59 -1.32 -3.21 7.79
C GLY A 59 -0.80 -2.60 6.49
N LEU A 60 -1.71 -2.08 5.68
CA LEU A 60 -1.39 -1.35 4.45
C LEU A 60 -1.41 0.15 4.72
N HIS A 61 -0.43 0.88 4.18
CA HIS A 61 -0.43 2.34 4.12
C HIS A 61 -0.64 2.77 2.66
N LEU A 62 -1.70 3.53 2.40
CA LEU A 62 -1.95 4.12 1.09
C LEU A 62 -1.42 5.56 1.08
N GLU A 63 -0.26 5.77 0.47
CA GLU A 63 0.39 7.07 0.35
C GLU A 63 -0.05 7.75 -0.96
N GLY A 64 -1.23 8.38 -0.93
CA GLY A 64 -1.90 8.93 -2.11
C GLY A 64 -3.11 8.10 -2.55
N PRO A 65 -3.72 8.40 -3.72
CA PRO A 65 -3.31 9.38 -4.73
C PRO A 65 -3.75 10.83 -4.44
N HIS A 66 -4.37 11.08 -3.29
CA HIS A 66 -5.00 12.36 -2.93
C HIS A 66 -4.03 13.39 -2.36
N LEU A 67 -2.98 13.69 -3.12
CA LEU A 67 -1.86 14.55 -2.73
C LEU A 67 -1.88 15.90 -3.47
N SER A 68 -0.98 16.81 -3.08
CA SER A 68 -0.70 18.04 -3.85
C SER A 68 0.29 17.75 -4.98
N ILE A 69 -0.03 18.17 -6.20
CA ILE A 69 0.86 18.05 -7.37
C ILE A 69 2.15 18.85 -7.16
N GLU A 70 2.09 20.01 -6.50
CA GLU A 70 3.25 20.86 -6.22
C GLU A 70 4.28 20.16 -5.30
N LYS A 71 3.81 19.23 -4.46
CA LYS A 71 4.62 18.44 -3.54
C LYS A 71 4.65 16.96 -3.91
N LYS A 72 4.55 16.63 -5.20
CA LYS A 72 4.42 15.25 -5.69
C LYS A 72 5.58 14.31 -5.33
N GLY A 73 6.79 14.82 -5.09
CA GLY A 73 7.96 13.97 -4.88
C GLY A 73 8.12 12.88 -5.96
N ALA A 74 8.19 11.62 -5.52
CA ALA A 74 8.31 10.43 -6.37
C ALA A 74 6.97 9.94 -6.98
N HIS A 75 5.84 10.57 -6.66
CA HIS A 75 4.53 10.16 -7.16
C HIS A 75 4.33 10.60 -8.61
N ARG A 76 3.65 9.76 -9.39
CA ARG A 76 3.26 10.05 -10.78
C ARG A 76 2.22 11.17 -10.82
N PRO A 77 2.54 12.37 -11.37
CA PRO A 77 1.67 13.53 -11.29
C PRO A 77 0.33 13.35 -12.02
N ASP A 78 0.33 12.57 -13.09
CA ASP A 78 -0.84 12.21 -13.90
C ASP A 78 -1.85 11.34 -13.14
N LEU A 79 -1.42 10.67 -12.07
CA LEU A 79 -2.29 9.86 -11.21
C LEU A 79 -2.69 10.58 -9.91
N ILE A 80 -2.08 11.72 -9.60
CA ILE A 80 -2.50 12.53 -8.45
C ILE A 80 -3.84 13.16 -8.78
N ARG A 81 -4.84 12.88 -7.93
CA ARG A 81 -6.20 13.35 -8.13
C ARG A 81 -6.92 13.56 -6.80
N ARG A 82 -7.94 14.42 -6.80
CA ARG A 82 -8.79 14.60 -5.63
C ARG A 82 -9.52 13.31 -5.25
N MET A 83 -9.80 13.19 -3.96
CA MET A 83 -10.67 12.14 -3.42
C MET A 83 -12.09 12.33 -3.94
N THR A 84 -12.72 11.22 -4.29
CA THR A 84 -14.12 11.11 -4.69
C THR A 84 -14.88 10.29 -3.65
N GLU A 85 -16.21 10.34 -3.69
CA GLU A 85 -17.06 9.48 -2.83
C GLU A 85 -16.79 7.99 -3.03
N SER A 86 -16.46 7.57 -4.26
CA SER A 86 -16.09 6.18 -4.54
C SER A 86 -14.81 5.76 -3.83
N ASP A 87 -13.84 6.66 -3.67
CA ASP A 87 -12.61 6.37 -2.94
C ASP A 87 -12.90 6.22 -1.45
N LEU A 88 -13.72 7.11 -0.89
CA LEU A 88 -14.12 7.03 0.51
C LEU A 88 -14.85 5.70 0.80
N ALA A 89 -15.84 5.35 -0.01
CA ALA A 89 -16.59 4.11 0.13
C ALA A 89 -15.68 2.88 0.05
N PHE A 90 -14.70 2.88 -0.85
CA PHE A 90 -13.68 1.84 -0.95
C PHE A 90 -12.83 1.74 0.32
N LEU A 91 -12.32 2.87 0.84
CA LEU A 91 -11.41 2.88 1.98
C LEU A 91 -12.08 2.42 3.29
N ILE A 92 -13.35 2.73 3.50
CA ILE A 92 -14.07 2.34 4.73
C ILE A 92 -14.72 0.95 4.65
N GLY A 93 -14.88 0.41 3.43
CA GLY A 93 -15.48 -0.90 3.19
C GLY A 93 -14.46 -2.05 3.10
N ALA A 94 -13.16 -1.73 3.10
CA ALA A 94 -12.05 -2.67 2.99
C ALA A 94 -11.83 -3.52 4.26
#